data_AF-A0A917JYP9-F1
#
_entry.id   AF-A0A917JYP9-F1
#
_cell.length_a   1.000
_cell.length_b   1.000
_cell.length_c   1.000
_cell.angle_alpha   90.00
_cell.angle_beta   90.00
_cell.angle_gamma   90.00
#
_symmetry.space_group_name_H-M   'P 1'
#
loop_
_entity.id
_entity.type
_entity.pdbx_description
1 polymer ?
#
loop_
_entity_poly.entity_id
_entity_poly.type
_entity_poly.pdbx_seq_one_letter_code
_entity_poly.pdbx_strand_id
1 'polypeptide(L)'
;MTSPEPEPFQPRHLSGPWRPSTVEYAFWSGIAGVVVGFGILAAAFLMVSDAELQLVLDQARAQGQPMTLEQARSIYLAVLALTTAIVAVIAALWIMFLFFLRRGRNWARIVVTVVGVVWFLITIPSVFGGTGGSALTAVLGVLQLAAVGATVVFANLAPSTEYFRAAGRR
;
A
#
# COMPACT_ATOMS: atom_id res chain seq x y z
N MET A 1 5.08 47.71 48.27
CA MET A 1 5.66 46.91 47.17
C MET A 1 4.91 45.60 47.13
N THR A 2 3.88 45.50 46.27
CA THR A 2 3.12 44.27 46.04
C THR A 2 3.89 43.42 45.05
N SER A 3 4.33 42.24 45.46
CA SER A 3 4.96 41.25 44.57
C SER A 3 3.98 40.89 43.44
N PRO A 4 4.43 40.83 42.17
CA PRO A 4 3.57 40.38 41.08
C PRO A 4 3.17 38.92 41.31
N GLU A 5 1.87 38.63 41.19
CA GLU A 5 1.34 37.26 41.20
C GLU A 5 2.05 36.43 40.11
N PRO A 6 2.45 35.18 40.40
CA PRO A 6 2.98 34.30 39.38
C PRO A 6 1.89 34.04 38.34
N GLU A 7 2.17 34.41 37.09
CA GLU A 7 1.24 34.18 35.99
C GLU A 7 0.82 32.70 35.95
N PRO A 8 -0.49 32.41 35.81
CA PRO A 8 -0.96 31.03 35.73
C PRO A 8 -0.26 30.35 34.56
N PHE A 9 0.29 29.16 34.79
CA PHE A 9 0.91 28.33 33.76
C PHE A 9 -0.13 28.04 32.67
N GLN A 10 -0.16 28.88 31.64
CA GLN A 10 -0.93 28.59 30.45
C GLN A 10 -0.18 27.47 29.73
N PRO A 11 -0.80 26.28 29.56
CA PRO A 11 -0.18 25.22 28.79
C PRO A 11 0.13 25.82 27.43
N ARG A 12 1.43 25.95 27.11
CA ARG A 12 1.93 26.52 25.86
C ARG A 12 1.25 25.75 24.73
N HIS A 13 0.19 26.33 24.15
CA HIS A 13 -0.47 25.76 23.00
C HIS A 13 0.57 25.74 21.89
N LEU A 14 1.21 24.58 21.71
CA LEU A 14 2.14 24.34 20.61
C LEU A 14 1.36 24.64 19.33
N SER A 15 1.73 25.72 18.68
CA SER A 15 1.03 26.33 17.56
C SER A 15 1.15 25.45 16.33
N GLY A 16 0.16 24.57 16.15
CA GLY A 16 -0.11 23.80 14.94
C GLY A 16 -1.54 23.27 15.01
N PRO A 17 -2.26 23.12 13.87
CA PRO A 17 -3.54 22.43 13.89
C PRO A 17 -3.33 21.05 14.52
N TRP A 18 -4.06 20.73 15.60
CA TRP A 18 -4.00 19.42 16.26
C TRP A 18 -4.27 18.33 15.21
N ARG A 19 -3.21 17.65 14.76
CA ARG A 19 -3.30 16.53 13.83
C ARG A 19 -3.40 15.26 14.67
N PRO A 20 -4.51 14.50 14.60
CA PRO A 20 -4.61 13.24 15.31
C PRO A 20 -3.50 12.28 14.88
N SER A 21 -2.88 11.60 15.84
CA SER A 21 -1.87 10.57 15.59
C SER A 21 -2.39 9.44 14.68
N THR A 22 -3.71 9.22 14.62
CA THR A 22 -4.36 8.27 13.72
C THR A 22 -4.12 8.57 12.24
N VAL A 23 -4.04 9.83 11.84
CA VAL A 23 -3.74 10.22 10.45
C VAL A 23 -2.28 9.94 10.10
N GLU A 24 -1.39 10.13 11.07
CA GLU A 24 0.04 9.80 10.95
C GLU A 24 0.23 8.29 10.77
N TYR A 25 -0.45 7.48 11.59
CA TYR A 25 -0.41 6.01 11.48
C TYR A 25 -1.02 5.50 10.17
N ALA A 26 -2.12 6.10 9.71
CA ALA A 26 -2.71 5.78 8.40
C ALA A 26 -1.72 6.07 7.26
N PHE A 27 -1.03 7.20 7.32
CA PHE A 27 -0.03 7.56 6.31
C PHE A 27 1.13 6.56 6.30
N TRP A 28 1.74 6.27 7.44
CA TRP A 28 2.90 5.37 7.50
C TRP A 28 2.56 3.91 7.19
N SER A 29 1.39 3.42 7.62
CA SER A 29 0.92 2.08 7.23
C SER A 29 0.67 2.00 5.72
N GLY A 30 0.17 3.07 5.10
CA GLY A 30 -0.03 3.13 3.66
C GLY A 30 1.30 3.10 2.89
N ILE A 31 2.32 3.81 3.37
CA ILE A 31 3.68 3.75 2.81
C ILE A 31 4.30 2.37 3.00
N ALA A 32 4.16 1.77 4.19
CA ALA A 32 4.65 0.42 4.44
C ALA A 32 4.03 -0.60 3.48
N GLY A 33 2.73 -0.49 3.18
CA GLY A 33 2.05 -1.34 2.19
C GLY A 33 2.65 -1.25 0.78
N VAL A 34 3.08 -0.05 0.36
CA VAL A 34 3.77 0.14 -0.93
C VAL A 34 5.14 -0.53 -0.90
N VAL A 35 5.92 -0.34 0.17
CA VAL A 35 7.26 -0.94 0.32
C VAL A 35 7.17 -2.46 0.28
N VAL A 36 6.22 -3.05 1.01
CA VAL A 36 6.00 -4.50 0.99
C VAL A 36 5.58 -4.97 -0.41
N GLY A 37 4.72 -4.23 -1.11
CA GLY A 37 4.34 -4.55 -2.50
C GLY A 37 5.53 -4.61 -3.46
N PHE A 38 6.45 -3.64 -3.38
CA PHE A 38 7.70 -3.71 -4.13
C PHE A 38 8.62 -4.84 -3.68
N GLY A 39 8.62 -5.18 -2.39
CA GLY A 39 9.32 -6.34 -1.86
C GLY A 39 8.81 -7.66 -2.46
N ILE A 40 7.49 -7.81 -2.64
CA ILE A 40 6.89 -8.97 -3.32
C ILE A 40 7.36 -9.04 -4.77
N LEU A 41 7.35 -7.91 -5.47
CA LEU A 41 7.79 -7.85 -6.87
C LEU A 41 9.28 -8.18 -7.03
N ALA A 42 10.13 -7.67 -6.12
CA ALA A 42 11.55 -8.01 -6.09
C ALA A 42 11.78 -9.49 -5.75
N ALA A 43 11.01 -10.04 -4.81
CA ALA A 43 11.07 -11.47 -4.49
C ALA A 43 10.66 -12.33 -5.69
N ALA A 44 9.61 -11.95 -6.42
CA ALA A 44 9.19 -12.64 -7.65
C ALA A 44 10.31 -12.65 -8.70
N PHE A 45 11.06 -11.57 -8.83
CA PHE A 45 12.22 -11.51 -9.73
C PHE A 45 13.36 -12.44 -9.29
N LEU A 46 13.72 -12.42 -8.01
CA LEU A 46 14.84 -13.19 -7.47
C LEU A 46 14.55 -14.68 -7.35
N MET A 47 13.27 -15.07 -7.24
CA MET A 47 12.86 -16.46 -7.04
C MET A 47 12.53 -17.21 -8.32
N VAL A 48 12.53 -16.55 -9.50
CA VAL A 48 12.29 -17.27 -10.75
C VAL A 48 13.37 -18.32 -10.97
N SER A 49 12.90 -19.55 -11.14
CA SER A 49 13.76 -20.70 -11.40
C SER A 49 13.64 -21.17 -12.85
N ASP A 50 14.69 -21.80 -13.37
CA ASP A 50 14.66 -22.42 -14.70
C ASP A 50 13.57 -23.50 -14.80
N ALA A 51 13.16 -24.12 -13.68
CA ALA A 51 12.08 -25.10 -13.62
C ALA A 51 10.70 -24.48 -13.90
N GLU A 52 10.43 -23.28 -13.37
CA GLU A 52 9.19 -22.55 -13.69
C GLU A 52 9.17 -22.12 -15.16
N LEU A 53 10.33 -21.69 -15.68
CA LEU A 53 10.46 -21.32 -17.09
C LEU A 53 10.26 -22.55 -18.00
N GLN A 54 10.78 -23.71 -17.61
CA GLN A 54 10.53 -24.98 -18.31
C GLN A 54 9.05 -25.36 -18.32
N LEU A 55 8.33 -25.13 -17.23
CA LEU A 55 6.90 -25.39 -17.16
C LEU A 55 6.12 -24.49 -18.15
N VAL A 56 6.51 -23.21 -18.26
CA VAL A 56 5.97 -22.28 -19.26
C VAL A 56 6.29 -22.75 -20.68
N LEU A 57 7.51 -23.23 -20.93
CA LEU A 57 7.91 -23.77 -22.23
C LEU A 57 7.11 -25.03 -22.60
N ASP A 58 6.88 -25.93 -21.66
CA ASP A 58 6.12 -27.16 -21.90
C ASP A 58 4.65 -26.85 -22.18
N GLN A 59 4.08 -25.85 -21.50
CA GLN A 59 2.76 -25.33 -21.82
C GLN A 59 2.71 -24.68 -23.22
N ALA A 60 3.71 -23.88 -23.59
CA ALA A 60 3.78 -23.24 -24.91
C ALA A 60 3.88 -24.30 -26.03
N ARG A 61 4.69 -25.34 -25.82
CA ARG A 61 4.76 -26.51 -26.72
C ARG A 61 3.42 -27.23 -26.85
N ALA A 62 2.71 -27.46 -25.75
CA ALA A 62 1.39 -28.08 -25.75
C ALA A 62 0.35 -27.24 -26.52
N GLN A 63 0.53 -25.92 -26.57
CA GLN A 63 -0.29 -24.99 -27.35
C GLN A 63 0.19 -24.81 -28.81
N GLY A 64 1.19 -25.58 -29.25
CA GLY A 64 1.73 -25.51 -30.60
C GLY A 64 2.63 -24.30 -30.87
N GLN A 65 3.08 -23.59 -29.83
CA GLN A 65 4.04 -22.50 -29.92
C GLN A 65 5.39 -22.91 -29.29
N PRO A 66 6.26 -23.63 -30.02
CA PRO A 66 7.57 -23.98 -29.51
C PRO A 66 8.41 -22.70 -29.33
N MET A 67 8.80 -22.43 -28.09
CA MET A 67 9.67 -21.31 -27.72
C MET A 67 11.01 -21.83 -27.22
N THR A 68 12.07 -21.03 -27.37
CA THR A 68 13.36 -21.31 -26.72
C THR A 68 13.37 -20.76 -25.29
N LEU A 69 14.25 -21.29 -24.45
CA LEU A 69 14.40 -20.81 -23.07
C LEU A 69 14.80 -19.33 -23.02
N GLU A 70 15.65 -18.89 -23.93
CA GLU A 70 16.05 -17.49 -24.08
C GLU A 70 14.86 -16.60 -24.46
N GLN A 71 14.00 -17.06 -25.37
CA GLN A 71 12.78 -16.34 -25.76
C GLN A 71 11.79 -16.23 -24.58
N ALA A 72 11.55 -17.31 -23.85
CA ALA A 72 10.68 -17.29 -22.67
C ALA A 72 11.22 -16.35 -21.58
N ARG A 73 12.55 -16.34 -21.36
CA ARG A 73 13.20 -15.42 -20.43
C ARG A 73 13.01 -13.96 -20.86
N SER A 74 13.18 -13.65 -22.14
CA SER A 74 12.99 -12.29 -22.67
C SER A 74 11.55 -11.80 -22.50
N ILE A 75 10.55 -12.67 -22.76
CA ILE A 75 9.13 -12.37 -22.57
C ILE A 75 8.84 -12.15 -21.09
N TYR A 76 9.35 -13.02 -20.21
CA TYR A 76 9.19 -12.87 -18.77
C TYR A 76 9.71 -11.51 -18.28
N LEU A 77 10.93 -11.12 -18.69
CA LEU A 77 11.51 -9.82 -18.33
C LEU A 77 10.69 -8.65 -18.88
N ALA A 78 10.15 -8.74 -20.09
CA ALA A 78 9.30 -7.71 -20.68
C ALA A 78 7.97 -7.56 -19.92
N VAL A 79 7.31 -8.67 -19.61
CA VAL A 79 6.07 -8.69 -18.80
C VAL A 79 6.33 -8.14 -17.41
N LEU A 80 7.44 -8.52 -16.78
CA LEU A 80 7.83 -8.03 -15.47
C LEU A 80 8.11 -6.52 -15.51
N ALA A 81 8.83 -6.02 -16.51
CA ALA A 81 9.12 -4.60 -16.66
C ALA A 81 7.82 -3.78 -16.82
N LEU A 82 6.90 -4.26 -17.66
CA LEU A 82 5.58 -3.64 -17.83
C LEU A 82 4.78 -3.66 -16.52
N THR A 83 4.75 -4.80 -15.83
CA THR A 83 4.06 -4.96 -14.54
C THR A 83 4.64 -4.01 -13.50
N THR A 84 5.97 -3.90 -13.44
CA THR A 84 6.69 -2.99 -12.54
C THR A 84 6.32 -1.53 -12.82
N ALA A 85 6.25 -1.13 -14.09
CA ALA A 85 5.86 0.22 -14.48
C ALA A 85 4.42 0.53 -14.05
N ILE A 86 3.47 -0.39 -14.28
CA ILE A 86 2.07 -0.24 -13.88
C ILE A 86 1.96 -0.14 -12.35
N VAL A 87 2.61 -1.04 -11.62
CA VAL A 87 2.64 -1.03 -10.14
C VAL A 87 3.23 0.28 -9.61
N ALA A 88 4.28 0.80 -10.23
CA ALA A 88 4.89 2.06 -9.84
C ALA A 88 3.94 3.25 -10.02
N VAL A 89 3.18 3.29 -11.13
CA VAL A 89 2.15 4.33 -11.34
C VAL A 89 1.05 4.23 -10.29
N ILE A 90 0.55 3.01 -10.01
CA ILE A 90 -0.47 2.78 -8.98
C ILE A 90 0.05 3.20 -7.60
N ALA A 91 1.29 2.85 -7.26
CA ALA A 91 1.93 3.25 -6.01
C ALA A 91 2.07 4.76 -5.89
N ALA A 92 2.47 5.46 -6.97
CA ALA A 92 2.55 6.92 -6.98
C ALA A 92 1.17 7.56 -6.75
N LEU A 93 0.12 7.04 -7.38
CA LEU A 93 -1.26 7.50 -7.16
C LEU A 93 -1.72 7.24 -5.72
N TRP A 94 -1.42 6.07 -5.17
CA TRP A 94 -1.72 5.74 -3.77
C TRP A 94 -1.05 6.71 -2.81
N ILE A 95 0.26 6.94 -2.98
CA ILE A 95 1.04 7.90 -2.18
C ILE A 95 0.46 9.31 -2.31
N MET A 96 0.10 9.73 -3.52
CA MET A 96 -0.56 11.02 -3.74
C MET A 96 -1.85 11.13 -2.90
N PHE A 97 -2.69 10.09 -2.88
CA PHE A 97 -3.89 10.08 -2.04
C PHE A 97 -3.58 10.12 -0.54
N LEU A 98 -2.53 9.43 -0.07
CA LEU A 98 -2.07 9.52 1.32
C LEU A 98 -1.63 10.94 1.70
N PHE A 99 -0.97 11.67 0.79
CA PHE A 99 -0.65 13.09 1.03
C PHE A 99 -1.91 13.96 1.12
N PHE A 100 -2.92 13.72 0.28
CA PHE A 100 -4.20 14.42 0.38
C PHE A 100 -4.97 14.07 1.66
N LEU A 101 -4.88 12.82 2.12
CA LEU A 101 -5.41 12.37 3.40
C LEU A 101 -4.74 13.13 4.55
N ARG A 102 -3.40 13.25 4.52
CA ARG A 102 -2.60 13.99 5.51
C ARG A 102 -2.92 15.49 5.54
N ARG A 103 -3.41 16.05 4.43
CA ARG A 103 -3.87 17.46 4.34
C ARG A 103 -5.27 17.71 4.92
N GLY A 104 -5.97 16.69 5.42
CA GLY A 104 -7.27 16.86 6.08
C GLY A 104 -8.46 16.98 5.12
N ARG A 105 -8.32 16.55 3.86
CA ARG A 105 -9.41 16.60 2.88
C ARG A 105 -10.32 15.39 3.00
N ASN A 106 -11.60 15.62 3.32
CA ASN A 106 -12.60 14.56 3.58
C ASN A 106 -12.82 13.62 2.40
N TRP A 107 -12.72 14.13 1.16
CA TRP A 107 -12.88 13.31 -0.05
C TRP A 107 -11.75 12.28 -0.19
N ALA A 108 -10.53 12.60 0.26
CA ALA A 108 -9.38 11.70 0.18
C ALA A 108 -9.59 10.46 1.06
N ARG A 109 -10.28 10.61 2.20
CA ARG A 109 -10.67 9.48 3.06
C ARG A 109 -11.58 8.49 2.33
N ILE A 110 -12.60 9.00 1.62
CA ILE A 110 -13.53 8.17 0.87
C ILE A 110 -12.77 7.42 -0.22
N VAL A 111 -11.93 8.12 -0.98
CA VAL A 111 -11.12 7.51 -2.06
C VAL A 111 -10.19 6.42 -1.52
N VAL A 112 -9.41 6.70 -0.46
CA VAL A 112 -8.49 5.71 0.15
C VAL A 112 -9.26 4.48 0.65
N THR A 113 -10.45 4.67 1.21
CA THR A 113 -11.29 3.58 1.70
C THR A 113 -11.84 2.73 0.55
N VAL A 114 -12.41 3.36 -0.48
CA VAL A 114 -12.97 2.65 -1.64
C VAL A 114 -11.87 1.89 -2.37
N VAL A 115 -10.75 2.55 -2.67
CA VAL A 115 -9.61 1.92 -3.35
C VAL A 115 -9.05 0.79 -2.50
N GLY A 116 -8.89 1.00 -1.19
CA GLY A 116 -8.42 -0.04 -0.27
C GLY A 116 -9.35 -1.26 -0.27
N VAL A 117 -10.66 -1.06 -0.12
CA VAL A 117 -11.65 -2.15 -0.10
C VAL A 117 -11.68 -2.91 -1.43
N VAL A 118 -11.68 -2.21 -2.56
CA VAL A 118 -11.63 -2.87 -3.88
C VAL A 118 -10.35 -3.68 -4.03
N TRP A 119 -9.22 -3.13 -3.61
CA TRP A 119 -7.94 -3.85 -3.63
C TRP A 119 -7.98 -5.11 -2.75
N PHE A 120 -8.59 -5.05 -1.57
CA PHE A 120 -8.79 -6.21 -0.70
C PHE A 120 -9.61 -7.31 -1.36
N LEU A 121 -10.72 -6.95 -2.02
CA LEU A 121 -11.59 -7.93 -2.70
C LEU A 121 -10.85 -8.67 -3.82
N ILE A 122 -9.92 -8.00 -4.50
CA ILE A 122 -9.10 -8.60 -5.55
C ILE A 122 -7.96 -9.44 -4.97
N THR A 123 -7.38 -9.02 -3.85
CA THR A 123 -6.12 -9.60 -3.34
C THR A 123 -6.34 -10.78 -2.39
N ILE A 124 -7.44 -10.79 -1.61
CA ILE A 124 -7.75 -11.88 -0.67
C ILE A 124 -7.79 -13.25 -1.37
N PRO A 125 -8.49 -13.43 -2.50
CA PRO A 125 -8.50 -14.72 -3.20
C PRO A 125 -7.11 -15.16 -3.64
N SER A 126 -6.24 -14.25 -4.06
CA SER A 126 -4.87 -14.58 -4.48
C SER A 126 -3.98 -14.99 -3.31
N VAL A 127 -4.13 -14.35 -2.14
CA VAL A 127 -3.31 -14.67 -0.95
C VAL A 127 -3.74 -15.97 -0.29
N PHE A 128 -5.05 -16.22 -0.20
CA PHE A 128 -5.59 -17.39 0.52
C PHE A 128 -6.00 -18.56 -0.39
N GLY A 129 -6.13 -18.33 -1.70
CA GLY A 129 -6.53 -19.35 -2.68
C GLY A 129 -5.39 -20.27 -3.14
N GLY A 130 -4.18 -20.13 -2.59
CA GLY A 130 -3.06 -21.03 -2.89
C GLY A 130 -2.52 -20.92 -4.33
N THR A 131 -2.73 -19.79 -5.00
CA THR A 131 -2.22 -19.57 -6.36
C THR A 131 -0.70 -19.42 -6.36
N GLY A 132 0.01 -20.55 -6.40
CA GLY A 132 1.38 -20.69 -6.93
C GLY A 132 2.54 -19.94 -6.27
N GLY A 133 2.34 -19.31 -5.11
CA GLY A 133 3.40 -18.55 -4.43
C GLY A 133 4.23 -19.37 -3.44
N SER A 134 5.52 -19.02 -3.29
CA SER A 134 6.36 -19.55 -2.19
C SER A 134 5.84 -19.10 -0.82
N ALA A 135 6.21 -19.81 0.25
CA ALA A 135 5.83 -19.43 1.62
C ALA A 135 6.23 -17.99 1.97
N LEU A 136 7.35 -17.49 1.42
CA LEU A 136 7.78 -16.10 1.58
C LEU A 136 6.79 -15.12 0.91
N THR A 137 6.37 -15.39 -0.32
CA THR A 137 5.40 -14.53 -1.02
C THR A 137 4.03 -14.52 -0.34
N ALA A 138 3.63 -15.64 0.26
CA ALA A 138 2.40 -15.72 1.05
C ALA A 138 2.48 -14.83 2.31
N VAL A 139 3.58 -14.90 3.07
CA VAL A 139 3.81 -14.06 4.25
C VAL A 139 3.85 -12.58 3.88
N LEU A 140 4.56 -12.21 2.81
CA LEU A 140 4.61 -10.83 2.33
C LEU A 140 3.22 -10.34 1.89
N GLY A 141 2.42 -11.19 1.24
CA GLY A 141 1.03 -10.88 0.87
C GLY A 141 0.14 -10.60 2.08
N VAL A 142 0.27 -11.40 3.14
CA VAL A 142 -0.45 -11.17 4.42
C VAL A 142 0.00 -9.86 5.08
N LEU A 143 1.31 -9.57 5.09
CA LEU A 143 1.82 -8.31 5.62
C LEU A 143 1.32 -7.10 4.82
N GLN A 144 1.23 -7.22 3.49
CA GLN A 144 0.70 -6.18 2.63
C GLN A 144 -0.79 -5.93 2.92
N LEU A 145 -1.59 -7.01 3.04
CA LEU A 145 -2.99 -6.92 3.45
C LEU A 145 -3.12 -6.22 4.81
N ALA A 146 -2.32 -6.60 5.81
CA ALA A 146 -2.35 -5.97 7.12
C ALA A 146 -2.03 -4.46 7.06
N ALA A 147 -1.03 -4.06 6.27
CA ALA A 147 -0.63 -2.66 6.12
C ALA A 147 -1.72 -1.80 5.43
N VAL A 148 -2.31 -2.30 4.33
CA VAL A 148 -3.40 -1.61 3.64
C VAL A 148 -4.66 -1.57 4.51
N GLY A 149 -4.95 -2.65 5.23
CA GLY A 149 -6.07 -2.73 6.17
C GLY A 149 -5.95 -1.73 7.31
N ALA A 150 -4.77 -1.68 7.94
CA ALA A 150 -4.45 -0.68 8.95
C ALA A 150 -4.64 0.74 8.43
N THR A 151 -4.20 1.02 7.19
CA THR A 151 -4.40 2.33 6.53
C THR A 151 -5.89 2.71 6.48
N VAL A 152 -6.73 1.79 6.00
CA VAL A 152 -8.18 2.01 5.86
C VAL A 152 -8.84 2.18 7.24
N VAL A 153 -8.47 1.37 8.22
CA VAL A 153 -9.01 1.44 9.59
C VAL A 153 -8.63 2.76 10.26
N PHE A 154 -7.35 3.14 10.22
CA PHE A 154 -6.86 4.39 10.81
C PHE A 154 -7.41 5.63 10.11
N ALA A 155 -7.65 5.56 8.80
CA ALA A 155 -8.32 6.63 8.06
C ALA A 155 -9.78 6.82 8.52
N ASN A 156 -10.47 5.77 8.96
CA ASN A 156 -11.89 5.79 9.32
C ASN A 156 -12.18 5.86 10.84
N LEU A 157 -11.15 5.75 11.69
CA LEU A 157 -11.30 5.85 13.14
C LEU A 157 -11.93 7.19 13.59
N ALA A 158 -12.66 7.16 14.73
CA ALA A 158 -13.43 8.30 15.24
C ALA A 158 -12.62 9.61 15.39
N PRO A 159 -11.37 9.61 15.90
CA PRO A 159 -10.54 10.82 15.96
C PRO A 159 -10.24 11.42 14.59
N SER A 160 -10.05 10.59 13.57
CA SER A 160 -9.86 11.02 12.18
C SER A 160 -11.14 11.68 11.65
N THR A 161 -12.31 11.10 11.94
CA THR A 161 -13.63 11.63 11.53
C THR A 161 -13.90 13.03 12.11
N GLU A 162 -13.53 13.27 13.35
CA GLU A 162 -13.71 14.59 13.99
C GLU A 162 -12.77 15.66 13.41
N TYR A 163 -11.51 15.31 13.14
CA TYR A 163 -10.56 16.21 12.46
C TYR A 163 -11.05 16.58 11.05
N PHE A 164 -11.54 15.61 10.29
CA PHE A 164 -12.13 15.81 8.97
C PHE A 164 -13.40 16.68 9.02
N ARG A 165 -14.27 16.52 10.03
CA ARG A 165 -15.44 17.40 10.25
C ARG A 165 -15.07 18.82 10.68
N ALA A 166 -13.94 19.01 11.37
CA ALA A 166 -13.43 20.34 11.73
C ALA A 166 -12.78 21.06 10.53
N ALA A 167 -12.06 20.33 9.68
CA ALA A 167 -11.41 20.87 8.49
C ALA A 167 -12.40 21.29 7.38
N GLY A 168 -13.55 20.62 7.26
CA GLY A 168 -14.59 20.95 6.27
C GLY A 168 -15.50 22.14 6.63
N ARG A 169 -15.28 22.81 7.77
CA ARG A 169 -16.04 24.00 8.22
C ARG A 169 -15.30 25.33 8.00
N ARG A 170 -14.16 25.31 7.31
CA ARG A 170 -13.42 26.50 6.83
C ARG A 170 -13.50 26.54 5.31
#